data_AF-A0A5D8ZW08-F1
#
_entry.id   AF-A0A5D8ZW08-F1
#
_cell.length_a   1.000
_cell.length_b   1.000
_cell.length_c   1.000
_cell.angle_alpha   90.00
_cell.angle_beta   90.00
_cell.angle_gamma   90.00
#
_symmetry.space_group_name_H-M   'P 1'
#
loop_
_entity.id
_entity.type
_entity.pdbx_description
1 polymer ?
#
loop_
_entity_poly.entity_id
_entity_poly.type
_entity_poly.pdbx_seq_one_letter_code
_entity_poly.pdbx_strand_id
1 'polypeptide(L)'
;MDTVKKKRNPIAIAFLVILAIFGGLQLFSKPLEGKPVTGKIEAPKEVISILENLCFSCHSNQQNLSWYDKLAPVSWTVNKDIRRAREVLNFSEWEKLSPAEHQGNMYAILNMMQSGKMPLHEYTLLHPSAKITPKDIEIIKKYTLSLSSVNLAAQHKNEPHPASSPPFAAPAKFPVSPNGVQYTPDFKNWKVISMSTLFDKSIRVIYGNDIAVKAVETENFHPWPDGSIVVKSVWKQEELPNGEIRPGKFINAQFMVKDTHQYKDTEGWGFAKFSGDDLHPTGKTASFAKESCIACHRQLAEKTGYLFDVPMKVNTQRLIQNLQKK
;
A
#
# COMPACT_ATOMS: atom_id res chain seq x y z
N MET A 1 -30.55 66.43 -24.45
CA MET A 1 -30.52 65.17 -23.66
C MET A 1 -29.29 64.41 -24.07
N ASP A 2 -28.15 64.71 -23.46
CA ASP A 2 -26.90 64.05 -23.76
C ASP A 2 -26.88 62.67 -23.10
N THR A 3 -26.90 61.64 -23.93
CA THR A 3 -26.75 60.26 -23.49
C THR A 3 -25.30 60.04 -23.10
N VAL A 4 -25.03 60.04 -21.80
CA VAL A 4 -23.73 59.68 -21.24
C VAL A 4 -23.42 58.22 -21.66
N LYS A 5 -22.62 58.05 -22.72
CA LYS A 5 -22.06 56.75 -23.12
C LYS A 5 -21.11 56.29 -22.02
N LYS A 6 -21.65 55.53 -21.07
CA LYS A 6 -20.90 54.89 -19.98
C LYS A 6 -19.81 54.00 -20.59
N LYS A 7 -18.58 54.49 -20.64
CA LYS A 7 -17.39 53.80 -21.16
C LYS A 7 -17.22 52.51 -20.35
N ARG A 8 -17.59 51.36 -20.91
CA ARG A 8 -17.50 50.07 -20.22
C ARG A 8 -16.03 49.78 -19.94
N ASN A 9 -15.68 49.64 -18.65
CA ASN A 9 -14.32 49.32 -18.23
C ASN A 9 -13.97 47.90 -18.70
N PRO A 10 -12.97 47.70 -19.58
CA PRO A 10 -12.60 46.38 -20.10
C PRO A 10 -12.24 45.39 -18.98
N ILE A 11 -11.73 45.87 -17.85
CA ILE A 11 -11.43 45.06 -16.66
C ILE A 11 -12.71 44.49 -16.05
N ALA A 12 -13.78 45.29 -15.98
CA ALA A 12 -15.08 44.83 -15.46
C ALA A 12 -15.73 43.80 -16.38
N ILE A 13 -15.55 43.93 -17.70
CA ILE A 13 -16.02 42.94 -18.66
C ILE A 13 -15.25 41.62 -18.48
N ALA A 14 -13.91 41.68 -18.40
CA ALA A 14 -13.08 40.49 -18.18
C ALA A 14 -13.44 39.77 -16.88
N PHE A 15 -13.66 40.52 -15.79
CA PHE A 15 -14.09 39.95 -14.50
C PHE A 15 -15.45 39.24 -14.59
N LEU A 16 -16.44 39.86 -15.24
CA LEU A 16 -17.76 39.26 -15.44
C LEU A 16 -17.70 38.00 -16.33
N VAL A 17 -16.84 38.00 -17.35
CA VAL A 17 -16.62 36.82 -18.20
C VAL A 17 -16.03 35.68 -17.38
N ILE A 18 -15.03 35.95 -16.53
CA ILE A 18 -14.44 34.94 -15.65
C ILE A 18 -15.49 34.38 -14.68
N LEU A 19 -16.29 35.24 -14.04
CA LEU A 19 -17.37 34.79 -13.15
C LEU A 19 -18.42 33.94 -13.88
N ALA A 20 -18.81 34.33 -15.10
CA ALA A 20 -19.74 33.55 -15.91
C ALA A 20 -19.17 32.18 -16.28
N ILE A 21 -17.88 32.11 -16.62
CA ILE A 21 -17.17 30.85 -16.86
C ILE A 21 -17.19 29.98 -15.60
N PHE A 22 -16.76 30.49 -14.45
CA PHE A 22 -16.74 29.73 -13.19
C PHE A 22 -18.15 29.29 -12.76
N GLY A 23 -19.17 30.12 -12.96
CA GLY A 23 -20.57 29.77 -12.73
C GLY A 23 -21.05 28.65 -13.66
N GLY A 24 -20.70 28.73 -14.95
CA GLY A 24 -20.99 27.66 -15.92
C GLY A 24 -20.29 26.35 -15.59
N LEU A 25 -19.04 26.39 -15.12
CA LEU A 25 -18.30 25.20 -14.69
C LEU A 25 -18.95 24.48 -13.50
N GLN A 26 -19.64 25.19 -12.60
CA GLN A 26 -20.33 24.55 -11.48
C GLN A 26 -21.45 23.60 -11.94
N LEU A 27 -22.06 23.84 -13.10
CA LEU A 27 -23.12 22.97 -13.64
C LEU A 27 -22.60 21.56 -13.98
N PHE A 28 -21.27 21.42 -14.16
CA PHE A 28 -20.60 20.14 -14.42
C PHE A 28 -19.94 19.54 -13.16
N SER A 29 -20.07 20.20 -12.00
CA SER A 29 -19.58 19.70 -10.71
C SER A 29 -20.62 18.77 -10.08
N LYS A 30 -20.45 17.45 -10.26
CA LYS A 30 -21.25 16.46 -9.51
C LYS A 30 -20.60 16.17 -8.15
N PRO A 31 -21.34 16.30 -7.03
CA PRO A 31 -20.89 15.78 -5.74
C PRO A 31 -20.62 14.27 -5.83
N LEU A 32 -19.69 13.77 -5.03
CA LEU A 32 -19.51 12.33 -4.88
C LEU A 32 -20.72 11.73 -4.16
N GLU A 33 -21.26 10.64 -4.71
CA GLU A 33 -22.37 9.92 -4.09
C GLU A 33 -21.94 9.37 -2.72
N GLY A 34 -22.74 9.69 -1.70
CA GLY A 34 -22.55 9.18 -0.35
C GLY A 34 -23.00 7.72 -0.27
N LYS A 35 -22.04 6.80 -0.24
CA LYS A 35 -22.32 5.41 0.17
C LYS A 35 -22.61 5.36 1.67
N PRO A 36 -23.40 4.39 2.17
CA PRO A 36 -23.61 4.24 3.60
C PRO A 36 -22.30 3.89 4.32
N VAL A 37 -22.16 4.31 5.57
CA VAL A 37 -21.09 3.84 6.47
C VAL A 37 -21.48 2.45 6.95
N THR A 38 -20.70 1.43 6.61
CA THR A 38 -21.03 0.01 6.87
C THR A 38 -20.23 -0.61 8.01
N GLY A 39 -19.38 0.16 8.69
CA GLY A 39 -18.62 -0.27 9.85
C GLY A 39 -17.76 0.85 10.43
N LYS A 40 -17.27 0.64 11.65
CA LYS A 40 -16.37 1.55 12.37
C LYS A 40 -15.05 0.87 12.70
N ILE A 41 -13.99 1.66 12.81
CA ILE A 41 -12.70 1.17 13.32
C ILE A 41 -12.75 1.11 14.85
N GLU A 42 -12.40 -0.05 15.41
CA GLU A 42 -12.22 -0.23 16.85
C GLU A 42 -10.75 0.03 17.21
N ALA A 43 -10.49 1.20 17.79
CA ALA A 43 -9.16 1.62 18.21
C ALA A 43 -9.22 2.54 19.44
N PRO A 44 -8.09 2.76 20.16
CA PRO A 44 -8.02 3.76 21.22
C PRO A 44 -8.50 5.14 20.74
N LYS A 45 -9.09 5.92 21.63
CA LYS A 45 -9.72 7.21 21.30
C LYS A 45 -8.74 8.18 20.61
N GLU A 46 -7.48 8.16 21.03
CA GLU A 46 -6.42 8.99 20.46
C GLU A 46 -6.14 8.60 19.00
N VAL A 47 -6.15 7.30 18.69
CA VAL A 47 -5.97 6.79 17.32
C VAL A 47 -7.16 7.20 16.45
N ILE A 48 -8.38 7.02 16.94
CA ILE A 48 -9.60 7.40 16.20
C ILE A 48 -9.57 8.90 15.89
N SER A 49 -9.27 9.75 16.88
CA SER A 49 -9.18 11.20 16.69
C SER A 49 -8.18 11.61 15.60
N ILE A 50 -7.01 10.97 15.55
CA ILE A 50 -6.01 11.20 14.51
C ILE A 50 -6.57 10.81 13.13
N LEU A 51 -7.14 9.60 13.01
CA LEU A 51 -7.67 9.11 11.74
C LEU A 51 -8.88 9.91 11.24
N GLU A 52 -9.76 10.36 12.14
CA GLU A 52 -10.90 11.22 11.83
C GLU A 52 -10.43 12.57 11.26
N ASN A 53 -9.46 13.20 11.91
CA ASN A 53 -8.97 14.52 11.51
C ASN A 53 -8.12 14.48 10.23
N LEU A 54 -7.32 13.42 10.04
CA LEU A 54 -6.30 13.38 8.99
C LEU A 54 -6.70 12.52 7.78
N CYS A 55 -7.56 11.51 7.97
CA CYS A 55 -7.78 10.47 6.95
C CYS A 55 -9.24 10.35 6.51
N PHE A 56 -10.22 10.47 7.40
CA PHE A 56 -11.61 10.09 7.11
C PHE A 56 -12.26 10.91 6.00
N SER A 57 -11.93 12.20 5.87
CA SER A 57 -12.51 13.06 4.82
C SER A 57 -12.26 12.52 3.41
N CYS A 58 -11.16 11.79 3.19
CA CYS A 58 -10.86 11.14 1.91
C CYS A 58 -11.13 9.62 1.94
N HIS A 59 -10.79 8.95 3.03
CA HIS A 59 -10.82 7.49 3.16
C HIS A 59 -12.10 6.94 3.83
N SER A 60 -13.17 7.72 3.94
CA SER A 60 -14.46 7.25 4.46
C SER A 60 -15.59 7.66 3.54
N ASN A 61 -16.71 6.95 3.53
CA ASN A 61 -17.87 7.28 2.71
C ASN A 61 -18.51 8.61 3.16
N GLN A 62 -18.43 8.96 4.44
CA GLN A 62 -18.87 10.25 4.95
C GLN A 62 -17.88 11.35 4.59
N GLN A 63 -18.34 12.37 3.86
CA GLN A 63 -17.50 13.45 3.36
C GLN A 63 -17.59 14.69 4.24
N ASN A 64 -16.51 14.98 4.94
CA ASN A 64 -16.32 16.27 5.62
C ASN A 64 -15.28 17.11 4.86
N LEU A 65 -15.65 17.52 3.64
CA LEU A 65 -14.83 18.37 2.78
C LEU A 65 -15.09 19.84 3.06
N SER A 66 -14.05 20.68 2.95
CA SER A 66 -14.20 22.12 3.03
C SER A 66 -15.08 22.64 1.89
N TRP A 67 -15.74 23.77 2.09
CA TRP A 67 -16.69 24.32 1.10
C TRP A 67 -16.03 24.61 -0.26
N TYR A 68 -14.76 25.03 -0.25
CA TYR A 68 -14.01 25.36 -1.46
C TYR A 68 -13.55 24.11 -2.24
N ASP A 69 -13.36 22.97 -1.57
CA ASP A 69 -13.08 21.69 -2.25
C ASP A 69 -14.27 21.20 -3.09
N LYS A 70 -15.46 21.74 -2.85
CA LYS A 70 -16.70 21.40 -3.56
C LYS A 70 -16.92 22.24 -4.82
N LEU A 71 -16.08 23.24 -5.07
CA LEU A 71 -16.20 24.15 -6.21
C LEU A 71 -15.41 23.66 -7.42
N ALA A 72 -16.02 23.68 -8.60
CA ALA A 72 -15.30 23.41 -9.85
C ALA A 72 -14.31 24.54 -10.18
N PRO A 73 -13.17 24.23 -10.83
CA PRO A 73 -12.75 22.89 -11.27
C PRO A 73 -12.05 22.05 -10.18
N VAL A 74 -11.76 22.63 -9.00
CA VAL A 74 -11.02 21.96 -7.91
C VAL A 74 -11.71 20.67 -7.47
N SER A 75 -13.04 20.71 -7.37
CA SER A 75 -13.87 19.56 -7.00
C SER A 75 -13.66 18.33 -7.89
N TRP A 76 -13.31 18.50 -9.15
CA TRP A 76 -13.09 17.36 -10.05
C TRP A 76 -11.84 16.57 -9.68
N THR A 77 -10.75 17.28 -9.37
CA THR A 77 -9.50 16.68 -8.90
C THR A 77 -9.69 16.08 -7.52
N VAL A 78 -10.29 16.81 -6.58
CA VAL A 78 -10.61 16.29 -5.24
C VAL A 78 -11.45 15.03 -5.33
N ASN A 79 -12.51 15.03 -6.15
CA ASN A 79 -13.37 13.87 -6.29
C ASN A 79 -12.64 12.68 -6.93
N LYS A 80 -11.71 12.92 -7.86
CA LYS A 80 -10.86 11.89 -8.44
C LYS A 80 -9.93 11.27 -7.39
N ASP A 81 -9.28 12.09 -6.59
CA ASP A 81 -8.35 11.65 -5.55
C ASP A 81 -9.07 10.87 -4.45
N ILE A 82 -10.26 11.32 -4.03
CA ILE A 82 -11.09 10.60 -3.06
C ILE A 82 -11.54 9.23 -3.59
N ARG A 83 -11.94 9.13 -4.87
CA ARG A 83 -12.29 7.83 -5.46
C ARG A 83 -11.11 6.86 -5.40
N ARG A 84 -9.92 7.31 -5.83
CA ARG A 84 -8.70 6.51 -5.78
C ARG A 84 -8.30 6.16 -4.35
N ALA A 85 -8.45 7.09 -3.40
CA ALA A 85 -8.15 6.86 -1.99
C ALA A 85 -9.03 5.76 -1.39
N ARG A 86 -10.34 5.77 -1.70
CA ARG A 86 -11.31 4.77 -1.20
C ARG A 86 -11.16 3.40 -1.84
N GLU A 87 -10.62 3.33 -3.07
CA GLU A 87 -10.25 2.05 -3.71
C GLU A 87 -9.10 1.35 -3.00
N VAL A 88 -8.21 2.11 -2.33
CA VAL A 88 -7.07 1.58 -1.58
C VAL A 88 -7.42 1.32 -0.12
N LEU A 89 -8.16 2.23 0.50
CA LEU A 89 -8.50 2.14 1.92
C LEU A 89 -9.81 2.88 2.18
N ASN A 90 -10.79 2.18 2.74
CA ASN A 90 -12.08 2.77 3.14
C ASN A 90 -12.46 2.41 4.59
N PHE A 91 -12.35 3.36 5.51
CA PHE A 91 -12.71 3.22 6.92
C PHE A 91 -14.20 2.91 7.13
N SER A 92 -15.07 3.29 6.18
CA SER A 92 -16.49 2.91 6.25
C SER A 92 -16.76 1.43 6.01
N GLU A 93 -15.76 0.69 5.55
CA GLU A 93 -15.84 -0.74 5.25
C GLU A 93 -14.96 -1.58 6.19
N TRP A 94 -14.43 -0.96 7.26
CA TRP A 94 -13.41 -1.55 8.13
C TRP A 94 -13.83 -2.89 8.74
N GLU A 95 -15.07 -3.00 9.23
CA GLU A 95 -15.58 -4.23 9.89
C GLU A 95 -15.65 -5.46 8.97
N LYS A 96 -15.65 -5.27 7.64
CA LYS A 96 -15.69 -6.40 6.69
C LYS A 96 -14.35 -7.14 6.59
N LEU A 97 -13.26 -6.45 6.94
CA LEU A 97 -11.90 -6.95 6.80
C LEU A 97 -11.58 -8.01 7.86
N SER A 98 -10.72 -8.96 7.52
CA SER A 98 -10.17 -9.90 8.50
C SER A 98 -9.16 -9.22 9.45
N PRO A 99 -8.88 -9.80 10.64
CA PRO A 99 -7.87 -9.25 11.56
C PRO A 99 -6.49 -9.06 10.92
N ALA A 100 -6.10 -9.95 10.00
CA ALA A 100 -4.84 -9.84 9.26
C ALA A 100 -4.83 -8.64 8.29
N GLU A 101 -5.98 -8.32 7.69
CA GLU A 101 -6.15 -7.16 6.82
C GLU A 101 -6.23 -5.86 7.62
N HIS A 102 -6.85 -5.85 8.81
CA HIS A 102 -6.77 -4.71 9.74
C HIS A 102 -5.32 -4.40 10.08
N GLN A 103 -4.54 -5.41 10.47
CA GLN A 103 -3.12 -5.25 10.76
C GLN A 103 -2.38 -4.73 9.52
N GLY A 104 -2.57 -5.35 8.36
CA GLY A 104 -1.94 -4.92 7.09
C GLY A 104 -2.22 -3.46 6.74
N ASN A 105 -3.48 -3.03 6.87
CA ASN A 105 -3.90 -1.66 6.60
C ASN A 105 -3.30 -0.67 7.60
N MET A 106 -3.22 -1.01 8.89
CA MET A 106 -2.56 -0.15 9.87
C MET A 106 -1.05 0.01 9.60
N TYR A 107 -0.39 -1.07 9.17
CA TYR A 107 1.00 -1.00 8.70
C TYR A 107 1.15 -0.09 7.46
N ALA A 108 0.24 -0.21 6.50
CA ALA A 108 0.23 0.63 5.31
C ALA A 108 0.02 2.11 5.69
N ILE A 109 -0.95 2.42 6.56
CA ILE A 109 -1.19 3.78 7.09
C ILE A 109 0.10 4.33 7.68
N LEU A 110 0.71 3.62 8.64
CA LEU A 110 1.93 4.09 9.29
C LEU A 110 3.06 4.35 8.29
N ASN A 111 3.27 3.43 7.34
CA ASN A 111 4.31 3.58 6.32
C ASN A 111 4.08 4.81 5.42
N MET A 112 2.83 5.07 5.04
CA MET A 112 2.48 6.24 4.24
C MET A 112 2.64 7.55 5.02
N MET A 113 2.31 7.55 6.31
CA MET A 113 2.55 8.69 7.21
C MET A 113 4.06 8.96 7.37
N GLN A 114 4.85 7.92 7.65
CA GLN A 114 6.29 8.04 7.89
C GLN A 114 7.07 8.45 6.64
N SER A 115 6.66 7.98 5.47
CA SER A 115 7.29 8.36 4.20
C SER A 115 6.87 9.75 3.70
N GLY A 116 5.97 10.43 4.41
CA GLY A 116 5.43 11.73 4.00
C GLY A 116 4.61 11.68 2.71
N LYS A 117 4.21 10.48 2.28
CA LYS A 117 3.39 10.29 1.06
C LYS A 117 1.92 10.55 1.30
N MET A 118 1.49 10.56 2.56
CA MET A 118 0.14 10.96 2.98
C MET A 118 0.20 11.96 4.13
N PRO A 119 -0.69 12.97 4.15
CA PRO A 119 -1.57 13.35 3.04
C PRO A 119 -0.78 13.89 1.84
N LEU A 120 -1.42 14.02 0.69
CA LEU A 120 -0.79 14.58 -0.51
C LEU A 120 -0.22 15.97 -0.19
N HIS A 121 0.99 16.26 -0.67
CA HIS A 121 1.67 17.52 -0.37
C HIS A 121 0.82 18.72 -0.79
N GLU A 122 0.25 18.67 -2.00
CA GLU A 122 -0.61 19.69 -2.57
C GLU A 122 -1.85 19.94 -1.70
N TYR A 123 -2.40 18.89 -1.11
CA TYR A 123 -3.54 19.01 -0.19
C TYR A 123 -3.13 19.76 1.09
N THR A 124 -1.98 19.43 1.68
CA THR A 124 -1.53 20.10 2.93
C THR A 124 -1.16 21.58 2.76
N LEU A 125 -0.97 22.06 1.52
CA LEU A 125 -0.75 23.49 1.24
C LEU A 125 -2.04 24.30 1.46
N LEU A 126 -3.19 23.73 1.08
CA LEU A 126 -4.51 24.37 1.25
C LEU A 126 -5.20 23.94 2.55
N HIS A 127 -4.77 22.83 3.13
CA HIS A 127 -5.29 22.26 4.38
C HIS A 127 -4.17 22.08 5.43
N PRO A 128 -3.63 23.16 6.03
CA PRO A 128 -2.54 23.05 7.01
C PRO A 128 -2.91 22.24 8.25
N SER A 129 -4.20 22.19 8.62
CA SER A 129 -4.72 21.38 9.72
C SER A 129 -4.58 19.88 9.49
N ALA A 130 -4.41 19.43 8.24
CA ALA A 130 -4.20 18.03 7.89
C ALA A 130 -2.71 17.62 7.96
N LYS A 131 -1.80 18.50 8.38
CA LYS A 131 -0.39 18.16 8.52
C LYS A 131 -0.20 17.16 9.67
N ILE A 132 0.39 16.02 9.34
CA ILE A 132 0.78 14.99 10.32
C ILE A 132 1.93 15.52 11.17
N THR A 133 1.81 15.38 12.49
CA THR A 133 2.89 15.67 13.43
C THR A 133 3.70 14.42 13.79
N PRO A 134 4.96 14.57 14.27
CA PRO A 134 5.73 13.43 14.77
C PRO A 134 5.01 12.64 15.88
N LYS A 135 4.23 13.36 16.71
CA LYS A 135 3.42 12.76 17.78
C LYS A 135 2.32 11.85 17.23
N ASP A 136 1.65 12.26 16.15
CA ASP A 136 0.63 11.43 15.50
C ASP A 136 1.24 10.14 14.97
N ILE A 137 2.41 10.22 14.33
CA ILE A 137 3.16 9.05 13.85
C ILE A 137 3.50 8.11 15.00
N GLU A 138 3.95 8.64 16.13
CA GLU A 138 4.30 7.82 17.30
C GLU A 138 3.08 7.07 17.88
N ILE A 139 1.94 7.76 18.00
CA ILE A 139 0.70 7.15 18.50
C ILE A 139 0.23 6.04 17.55
N ILE A 140 0.17 6.31 16.25
CA ILE A 140 -0.20 5.33 15.24
C ILE A 140 0.79 4.17 15.21
N LYS A 141 2.10 4.44 15.36
CA LYS A 141 3.13 3.41 15.43
C LYS A 141 2.91 2.47 16.61
N LYS A 142 2.69 3.03 17.81
CA LYS A 142 2.45 2.24 19.02
C LYS A 142 1.25 1.31 18.86
N TYR A 143 0.14 1.84 18.34
CA TYR A 143 -1.06 1.03 18.09
C TYR A 143 -0.81 -0.04 17.01
N THR A 144 -0.20 0.32 15.89
CA THR A 144 0.12 -0.62 14.80
C THR A 144 1.00 -1.78 15.26
N LEU A 145 2.01 -1.51 16.09
CA LEU A 145 2.86 -2.53 16.67
C LEU A 145 2.09 -3.42 17.67
N SER A 146 1.17 -2.85 18.46
CA SER A 146 0.35 -3.63 19.39
C SER A 146 -0.51 -4.68 18.69
N LEU A 147 -1.02 -4.40 17.48
CA LEU A 147 -1.80 -5.36 16.69
C LEU A 147 -0.98 -6.60 16.29
N SER A 148 0.34 -6.47 16.24
CA SER A 148 1.25 -7.58 15.89
C SER A 148 1.57 -8.48 17.08
N SER A 149 1.44 -7.97 18.30
CA SER A 149 1.67 -8.71 19.54
C SER A 149 0.47 -9.52 20.04
N VAL A 150 -0.75 -9.22 19.58
CA VAL A 150 -1.97 -9.91 20.06
C VAL A 150 -2.01 -11.39 19.67
N ASN A 151 -1.26 -11.83 18.64
CA ASN A 151 -1.14 -13.25 18.28
C ASN A 151 -0.06 -14.03 19.05
N LEU A 152 0.69 -13.41 19.96
CA LEU A 152 1.75 -14.10 20.74
C LEU A 152 1.32 -14.42 22.18
N ALA A 153 0.40 -13.65 22.76
CA ALA A 153 0.01 -13.82 24.17
C ALA A 153 -0.83 -15.08 24.45
N ALA A 154 -1.39 -15.73 23.42
CA ALA A 154 -2.24 -16.91 23.58
C ALA A 154 -1.52 -18.28 23.50
N GLN A 155 -0.20 -18.32 23.27
CA GLN A 155 0.52 -19.60 23.08
C GLN A 155 1.79 -19.79 23.92
N HIS A 156 1.95 -19.05 25.03
CA HIS A 156 3.03 -19.34 25.98
C HIS A 156 2.58 -20.34 27.06
N LYS A 157 2.57 -21.63 26.71
CA LYS A 157 2.92 -22.68 27.68
C LYS A 157 4.33 -23.15 27.31
N ASN A 158 5.26 -22.93 28.23
CA ASN A 158 6.65 -23.33 28.12
C ASN A 158 6.74 -24.86 28.01
N GLU A 159 7.24 -25.36 26.88
CA GLU A 159 7.83 -26.69 26.80
C GLU A 159 9.30 -26.57 26.36
N PRO A 160 10.24 -27.29 27.00
CA PRO A 160 11.64 -27.27 26.63
C PRO A 160 11.87 -28.03 25.32
N HIS A 161 12.65 -27.43 24.41
CA HIS A 161 13.09 -28.03 23.15
C HIS A 161 13.83 -29.37 23.37
N PRO A 162 13.38 -30.49 22.77
CA PRO A 162 14.26 -31.60 22.44
C PRO A 162 14.82 -31.40 21.03
N ALA A 163 16.14 -31.39 20.93
CA ALA A 163 16.86 -31.58 19.68
C ALA A 163 16.65 -33.03 19.20
N SER A 164 15.79 -33.23 18.20
CA SER A 164 15.80 -34.35 17.24
C SER A 164 14.59 -34.24 16.32
N SER A 165 14.81 -33.82 15.07
CA SER A 165 13.78 -33.88 14.03
C SER A 165 13.73 -35.30 13.44
N PRO A 166 12.57 -35.99 13.43
CA PRO A 166 12.41 -37.23 12.69
C PRO A 166 12.42 -36.96 11.16
N PRO A 167 12.68 -37.97 10.32
CA PRO A 167 12.78 -37.79 8.88
C PRO A 167 11.45 -37.32 8.28
N PHE A 168 11.56 -36.32 7.41
CA PHE A 168 10.48 -35.66 6.69
C PHE A 168 9.61 -36.67 5.94
N ALA A 169 8.37 -36.85 6.38
CA ALA A 169 7.36 -37.62 5.67
C ALA A 169 6.96 -36.91 4.35
N ALA A 170 6.63 -37.70 3.32
CA ALA A 170 6.23 -37.25 1.98
C ALA A 170 4.98 -36.32 1.99
N PRO A 171 4.77 -35.49 0.94
CA PRO A 171 4.41 -34.09 1.10
C PRO A 171 2.97 -33.88 1.55
N ALA A 172 2.81 -33.12 2.63
CA ALA A 172 1.56 -32.41 2.90
C ALA A 172 1.26 -31.49 1.70
N LYS A 173 0.02 -31.52 1.18
CA LYS A 173 -0.42 -30.55 0.17
C LYS A 173 -0.21 -29.14 0.72
N PHE A 174 0.64 -28.36 0.07
CA PHE A 174 0.91 -26.98 0.48
C PHE A 174 -0.36 -26.12 0.41
N PRO A 175 -0.53 -25.13 1.31
CA PRO A 175 -1.72 -24.29 1.34
C PRO A 175 -1.85 -23.46 0.07
N VAL A 176 -3.10 -23.14 -0.27
CA VAL A 176 -3.49 -22.33 -1.44
C VAL A 176 -4.27 -21.13 -0.92
N SER A 177 -3.94 -19.93 -1.42
CA SER A 177 -4.68 -18.71 -1.09
C SER A 177 -6.06 -18.69 -1.75
N PRO A 178 -7.00 -17.86 -1.27
CA PRO A 178 -8.35 -17.77 -1.84
C PRO A 178 -8.42 -17.39 -3.33
N ASN A 179 -7.38 -16.75 -3.88
CA ASN A 179 -7.26 -16.43 -5.32
C ASN A 179 -6.44 -17.46 -6.12
N GLY A 180 -6.09 -18.60 -5.52
CA GLY A 180 -5.47 -19.74 -6.21
C GLY A 180 -3.94 -19.75 -6.25
N VAL A 181 -3.24 -18.79 -5.63
CA VAL A 181 -1.78 -18.85 -5.52
C VAL A 181 -1.40 -19.91 -4.49
N GLN A 182 -0.58 -20.87 -4.90
CA GLN A 182 -0.12 -21.96 -4.04
C GLN A 182 1.22 -21.64 -3.39
N TYR A 183 1.39 -22.00 -2.11
CA TYR A 183 2.69 -21.97 -1.47
C TYR A 183 3.63 -23.01 -2.08
N THR A 184 4.86 -22.62 -2.38
CA THR A 184 5.96 -23.55 -2.69
C THR A 184 7.16 -23.22 -1.81
N PRO A 185 7.91 -24.21 -1.28
CA PRO A 185 9.18 -23.96 -0.61
C PRO A 185 10.33 -23.69 -1.59
N ASP A 186 10.15 -23.89 -2.89
CA ASP A 186 11.21 -23.83 -3.90
C ASP A 186 11.86 -22.45 -4.01
N PHE A 187 11.15 -21.38 -3.62
CA PHE A 187 11.70 -20.02 -3.63
C PHE A 187 12.96 -19.88 -2.76
N LYS A 188 13.16 -20.76 -1.79
CA LYS A 188 14.37 -20.77 -0.96
C LYS A 188 15.64 -21.05 -1.76
N ASN A 189 15.50 -21.67 -2.95
CA ASN A 189 16.60 -21.95 -3.87
C ASN A 189 16.71 -20.91 -5.00
N TRP A 190 15.82 -19.92 -5.04
CA TRP A 190 15.82 -18.89 -6.08
C TRP A 190 16.81 -17.77 -5.74
N LYS A 191 17.13 -16.92 -6.73
CA LYS A 191 18.05 -15.81 -6.51
C LYS A 191 17.38 -14.72 -5.68
N VAL A 192 18.14 -14.17 -4.72
CA VAL A 192 17.77 -12.94 -4.01
C VAL A 192 17.90 -11.78 -4.99
N ILE A 193 16.80 -11.07 -5.23
CA ILE A 193 16.76 -9.88 -6.08
C ILE A 193 16.76 -8.59 -5.27
N SER A 194 16.30 -8.60 -4.02
CA SER A 194 16.26 -7.39 -3.19
C SER A 194 16.13 -7.72 -1.69
N MET A 195 16.35 -6.73 -0.83
CA MET A 195 16.19 -6.84 0.61
C MET A 195 15.74 -5.52 1.22
N SER A 196 15.00 -5.58 2.32
CA SER A 196 14.58 -4.41 3.09
C SER A 196 14.38 -4.70 4.56
N THR A 197 14.34 -3.63 5.37
CA THR A 197 13.90 -3.66 6.77
C THR A 197 12.77 -2.66 6.95
N LEU A 198 11.99 -2.82 8.01
CA LEU A 198 10.88 -1.92 8.32
C LEU A 198 10.91 -1.52 9.81
N PHE A 199 10.10 -0.53 10.19
CA PHE A 199 10.00 0.01 11.55
C PHE A 199 9.58 -1.03 12.62
N ASP A 200 9.06 -2.18 12.19
CA ASP A 200 8.69 -3.33 13.02
C ASP A 200 9.88 -4.22 13.38
N LYS A 201 11.10 -3.81 12.99
CA LYS A 201 12.34 -4.59 13.13
C LYS A 201 12.22 -5.96 12.45
N SER A 202 11.65 -6.01 11.24
CA SER A 202 11.68 -7.20 10.39
C SER A 202 12.85 -7.19 9.40
N ILE A 203 13.36 -8.38 9.05
CA ILE A 203 14.23 -8.62 7.90
C ILE A 203 13.35 -9.16 6.77
N ARG A 204 13.45 -8.55 5.60
CA ARG A 204 12.66 -8.91 4.42
C ARG A 204 13.60 -9.23 3.27
N VAL A 205 13.56 -10.47 2.80
CA VAL A 205 14.36 -10.92 1.66
C VAL A 205 13.42 -11.23 0.50
N ILE A 206 13.73 -10.70 -0.67
CA ILE A 206 12.91 -10.83 -1.88
C ILE A 206 13.65 -11.74 -2.86
N TYR A 207 13.02 -12.86 -3.18
CA TYR A 207 13.49 -13.87 -4.11
C TYR A 207 12.74 -13.77 -5.43
N GLY A 208 13.41 -14.00 -6.55
CA GLY A 208 12.79 -14.07 -7.87
C GLY A 208 13.14 -15.37 -8.58
N ASN A 209 12.17 -16.01 -9.24
CA ASN A 209 12.46 -17.14 -10.13
C ASN A 209 13.27 -16.69 -11.36
N ASP A 210 13.75 -17.64 -12.16
CA ASP A 210 14.62 -17.33 -13.31
C ASP A 210 14.00 -16.34 -14.31
N ILE A 211 12.67 -16.40 -14.49
CA ILE A 211 11.94 -15.47 -15.37
C ILE A 211 12.00 -14.05 -14.78
N ALA A 212 11.66 -13.89 -13.50
CA ALA A 212 11.70 -12.59 -12.83
C ALA A 212 13.13 -12.03 -12.76
N VAL A 213 14.11 -12.86 -12.43
CA VAL A 213 15.54 -12.50 -12.41
C VAL A 213 15.98 -12.00 -13.77
N LYS A 214 15.67 -12.74 -14.85
CA LYS A 214 16.06 -12.35 -16.20
C LYS A 214 15.41 -11.03 -16.60
N ALA A 215 14.14 -10.82 -16.22
CA ALA A 215 13.45 -9.55 -16.45
C ALA A 215 14.18 -8.40 -15.75
N VAL A 216 14.59 -8.57 -14.49
CA VAL A 216 15.38 -7.59 -13.73
C VAL A 216 16.75 -7.34 -14.37
N GLU A 217 17.52 -8.39 -14.68
CA GLU A 217 18.86 -8.30 -15.29
C GLU A 217 18.83 -7.56 -16.64
N THR A 218 17.75 -7.73 -17.41
CA THR A 218 17.56 -7.11 -18.73
C THR A 218 16.76 -5.80 -18.70
N GLU A 219 16.27 -5.37 -17.53
CA GLU A 219 15.33 -4.25 -17.37
C GLU A 219 14.05 -4.38 -18.20
N ASN A 220 13.69 -5.62 -18.58
CA ASN A 220 12.51 -5.93 -19.36
C ASN A 220 11.38 -6.47 -18.47
N PHE A 221 10.91 -5.62 -17.56
CA PHE A 221 9.83 -5.93 -16.62
C PHE A 221 8.61 -4.98 -16.76
N HIS A 222 8.48 -4.36 -17.93
CA HIS A 222 7.40 -3.44 -18.28
C HIS A 222 6.68 -3.85 -19.58
N PRO A 223 5.70 -4.78 -19.51
CA PRO A 223 5.24 -5.49 -18.32
C PRO A 223 6.14 -6.66 -17.91
N TRP A 224 5.97 -7.16 -16.69
CA TRP A 224 6.62 -8.40 -16.26
C TRP A 224 6.13 -9.60 -17.11
N PRO A 225 7.03 -10.51 -17.53
CA PRO A 225 6.63 -11.70 -18.28
C PRO A 225 5.73 -12.64 -17.46
N ASP A 226 4.75 -13.25 -18.11
CA ASP A 226 3.94 -14.31 -17.49
C ASP A 226 4.84 -15.48 -17.04
N GLY A 227 4.50 -16.05 -15.89
CA GLY A 227 5.32 -17.01 -15.17
C GLY A 227 6.37 -16.38 -14.24
N SER A 228 6.54 -15.05 -14.22
CA SER A 228 7.37 -14.39 -13.20
C SER A 228 6.79 -14.64 -11.80
N ILE A 229 7.63 -15.11 -10.88
CA ILE A 229 7.24 -15.29 -9.47
C ILE A 229 8.26 -14.58 -8.59
N VAL A 230 7.74 -13.77 -7.67
CA VAL A 230 8.52 -13.08 -6.65
C VAL A 230 7.98 -13.43 -5.28
N VAL A 231 8.88 -13.77 -4.36
CA VAL A 231 8.54 -14.14 -2.98
C VAL A 231 9.29 -13.25 -2.01
N LYS A 232 8.56 -12.56 -1.14
CA LYS A 232 9.11 -11.79 -0.02
C LYS A 232 8.95 -12.57 1.27
N SER A 233 10.04 -13.07 1.82
CA SER A 233 10.07 -13.75 3.11
C SER A 233 10.42 -12.77 4.22
N VAL A 234 9.73 -12.89 5.35
CA VAL A 234 9.79 -11.93 6.45
C VAL A 234 10.09 -12.65 7.76
N TRP A 235 11.12 -12.20 8.46
CA TRP A 235 11.54 -12.68 9.77
C TRP A 235 11.64 -11.53 10.78
N LYS A 236 11.56 -11.85 12.07
CA LYS A 236 11.97 -10.90 13.13
C LYS A 236 13.47 -10.66 13.06
N GLN A 237 13.91 -9.47 13.43
CA GLN A 237 15.32 -9.20 13.73
C GLN A 237 15.64 -9.69 15.14
N GLU A 238 16.74 -10.44 15.25
CA GLU A 238 17.39 -10.77 16.51
C GLU A 238 18.71 -10.01 16.59
N GLU A 239 18.82 -9.14 17.60
CA GLU A 239 20.01 -8.34 17.86
C GLU A 239 20.83 -9.04 18.95
N LEU A 240 22.08 -9.39 18.61
CA LEU A 240 23.02 -10.06 19.50
C LEU A 240 23.77 -9.01 20.37
N PRO A 241 24.34 -9.41 21.52
CA PRO A 241 25.05 -8.48 22.41
C PRO A 241 26.24 -7.72 21.77
N ASN A 242 26.78 -8.25 20.67
CA ASN A 242 27.85 -7.62 19.89
C ASN A 242 27.32 -6.60 18.84
N GLY A 243 26.00 -6.34 18.80
CA GLY A 243 25.34 -5.47 17.83
C GLY A 243 25.04 -6.13 16.48
N GLU A 244 25.31 -7.43 16.32
CA GLU A 244 24.99 -8.16 15.09
C GLU A 244 23.48 -8.44 15.00
N ILE A 245 22.89 -8.20 13.82
CA ILE A 245 21.47 -8.45 13.56
C ILE A 245 21.32 -9.69 12.66
N ARG A 246 20.52 -10.66 13.09
CA ARG A 246 20.23 -11.89 12.32
C ARG A 246 18.73 -12.13 12.12
N PRO A 247 18.34 -12.90 11.10
CA PRO A 247 16.96 -13.40 10.99
C PRO A 247 16.64 -14.33 12.15
N GLY A 248 15.59 -14.00 12.89
CA GLY A 248 15.03 -14.81 13.96
C GLY A 248 13.78 -15.58 13.51
N LYS A 249 12.74 -15.58 14.36
CA LYS A 249 11.46 -16.24 14.07
C LYS A 249 10.86 -15.81 12.72
N PHE A 250 10.46 -16.79 11.92
CA PHE A 250 9.69 -16.58 10.69
C PHE A 250 8.32 -15.94 10.98
N ILE A 251 7.93 -14.97 10.16
CA ILE A 251 6.65 -14.26 10.28
C ILE A 251 5.71 -14.65 9.15
N ASN A 252 6.14 -14.49 7.89
CA ASN A 252 5.33 -14.81 6.72
C ASN A 252 6.16 -14.87 5.43
N ALA A 253 5.57 -15.48 4.40
CA ALA A 253 6.03 -15.42 3.01
C ALA A 253 4.92 -14.82 2.13
N GLN A 254 5.26 -13.80 1.35
CA GLN A 254 4.34 -13.08 0.47
C GLN A 254 4.71 -13.35 -0.98
N PHE A 255 3.76 -13.84 -1.77
CA PHE A 255 3.94 -14.25 -3.16
C PHE A 255 3.27 -13.24 -4.09
N MET A 256 3.96 -12.97 -5.20
CA MET A 256 3.41 -12.35 -6.39
C MET A 256 3.68 -13.26 -7.59
N VAL A 257 2.61 -13.69 -8.27
CA VAL A 257 2.67 -14.59 -9.45
C VAL A 257 2.09 -13.86 -10.65
N LYS A 258 2.86 -13.77 -11.75
CA LYS A 258 2.43 -13.10 -12.97
C LYS A 258 1.71 -14.08 -13.91
N ASP A 259 0.42 -13.85 -14.12
CA ASP A 259 -0.40 -14.52 -15.12
C ASP A 259 -1.51 -13.55 -15.58
N THR A 260 -1.33 -12.98 -16.78
CA THR A 260 -2.27 -12.01 -17.36
C THR A 260 -3.64 -12.59 -17.71
N HIS A 261 -3.74 -13.90 -17.89
CA HIS A 261 -5.00 -14.58 -18.20
C HIS A 261 -5.81 -14.87 -16.93
N GLN A 262 -5.14 -15.30 -15.86
CA GLN A 262 -5.78 -15.68 -14.59
C GLN A 262 -6.15 -14.45 -13.74
N TYR A 263 -5.27 -13.46 -13.65
CA TYR A 263 -5.36 -12.37 -12.66
C TYR A 263 -5.76 -11.02 -13.27
N LYS A 264 -6.82 -11.01 -14.09
CA LYS A 264 -7.24 -9.84 -14.89
C LYS A 264 -7.53 -8.59 -14.05
N ASP A 265 -8.12 -8.76 -12.87
CA ASP A 265 -8.56 -7.65 -12.02
C ASP A 265 -7.44 -7.05 -11.15
N THR A 266 -6.26 -7.67 -11.17
CA THR A 266 -5.11 -7.34 -10.33
C THR A 266 -3.85 -7.11 -11.17
N GLU A 267 -4.02 -6.53 -12.36
CA GLU A 267 -2.93 -6.21 -13.30
C GLU A 267 -2.11 -7.43 -13.75
N GLY A 268 -2.76 -8.59 -13.80
CA GLY A 268 -2.14 -9.87 -14.08
C GLY A 268 -1.32 -10.44 -12.91
N TRP A 269 -1.44 -9.90 -11.70
CA TRP A 269 -0.71 -10.40 -10.53
C TRP A 269 -1.62 -11.15 -9.55
N GLY A 270 -1.28 -12.41 -9.27
CA GLY A 270 -1.77 -13.17 -8.14
C GLY A 270 -0.99 -12.80 -6.89
N PHE A 271 -1.69 -12.43 -5.82
CA PHE A 271 -1.09 -12.13 -4.52
C PHE A 271 -1.41 -13.23 -3.52
N ALA A 272 -0.46 -13.57 -2.65
CA ALA A 272 -0.73 -14.37 -1.45
C ALA A 272 0.20 -13.98 -0.30
N LYS A 273 -0.27 -14.21 0.92
CA LYS A 273 0.54 -14.10 2.14
C LYS A 273 0.24 -15.29 3.03
N PHE A 274 1.26 -16.10 3.29
CA PHE A 274 1.20 -17.27 4.17
C PHE A 274 1.95 -16.94 5.46
N SER A 275 1.25 -16.94 6.59
CA SER A 275 1.79 -16.46 7.87
C SER A 275 1.94 -17.59 8.88
N GLY A 276 2.90 -17.45 9.79
CA GLY A 276 3.10 -18.40 10.88
C GLY A 276 3.72 -19.73 10.44
N ASP A 277 3.86 -20.62 11.42
CA ASP A 277 4.49 -21.94 11.25
C ASP A 277 3.57 -22.92 10.50
N ASP A 278 2.25 -22.65 10.48
CA ASP A 278 1.22 -23.39 9.74
C ASP A 278 0.98 -22.86 8.33
N LEU A 279 1.65 -21.77 7.93
CA LEU A 279 1.52 -21.13 6.62
C LEU A 279 0.07 -20.74 6.29
N HIS A 280 -0.66 -20.19 7.26
CA HIS A 280 -2.05 -19.80 7.08
C HIS A 280 -2.19 -18.71 5.99
N PRO A 281 -3.03 -18.92 4.94
CA PRO A 281 -3.24 -17.92 3.89
C PRO A 281 -4.07 -16.74 4.39
N THR A 282 -3.73 -15.53 3.93
CA THR A 282 -4.51 -14.31 4.21
C THR A 282 -5.74 -14.23 3.31
N GLY A 283 -6.83 -13.68 3.86
CA GLY A 283 -8.08 -13.41 3.15
C GLY A 283 -9.11 -14.55 3.25
N LYS A 284 -10.40 -14.21 3.19
CA LYS A 284 -11.51 -15.19 3.20
C LYS A 284 -11.95 -15.58 1.79
N THR A 285 -11.83 -14.67 0.83
CA THR A 285 -12.27 -14.82 -0.57
C THR A 285 -11.21 -14.23 -1.49
N ALA A 286 -11.27 -14.51 -2.80
CA ALA A 286 -10.31 -13.98 -3.78
C ALA A 286 -10.27 -12.43 -3.84
N SER A 287 -11.28 -11.72 -3.33
CA SER A 287 -11.34 -10.25 -3.38
C SER A 287 -10.27 -9.56 -2.52
N PHE A 288 -9.71 -10.26 -1.52
CA PHE A 288 -8.61 -9.74 -0.69
C PHE A 288 -7.44 -9.22 -1.53
N ALA A 289 -7.13 -9.87 -2.67
CA ALA A 289 -6.03 -9.45 -3.52
C ALA A 289 -6.30 -8.09 -4.19
N LYS A 290 -7.58 -7.78 -4.47
CA LYS A 290 -8.01 -6.47 -4.99
C LYS A 290 -7.99 -5.41 -3.89
N GLU A 291 -8.55 -5.76 -2.74
CA GLU A 291 -8.82 -4.85 -1.62
C GLU A 291 -7.55 -4.50 -0.82
N SER A 292 -6.68 -5.48 -0.60
CA SER A 292 -5.58 -5.38 0.37
C SER A 292 -4.19 -5.42 -0.25
N CYS A 293 -4.05 -5.84 -1.52
CA CYS A 293 -2.73 -6.00 -2.16
C CYS A 293 -2.53 -5.06 -3.35
N ILE A 294 -3.23 -5.30 -4.47
CA ILE A 294 -2.93 -4.58 -5.72
C ILE A 294 -3.14 -3.06 -5.61
N ALA A 295 -4.05 -2.60 -4.75
CA ALA A 295 -4.36 -1.18 -4.62
C ALA A 295 -3.12 -0.36 -4.20
N CYS A 296 -2.37 -0.85 -3.21
CA CYS A 296 -1.11 -0.23 -2.78
C CYS A 296 -0.02 -0.34 -3.87
N HIS A 297 0.08 -1.51 -4.52
CA HIS A 297 1.05 -1.73 -5.59
C HIS A 297 0.79 -0.85 -6.83
N ARG A 298 -0.47 -0.63 -7.21
CA ARG A 298 -0.87 0.35 -8.25
C ARG A 298 -0.46 1.77 -7.88
N GLN A 299 -0.63 2.15 -6.62
CA GLN A 299 -0.33 3.52 -6.22
C GLN A 299 1.17 3.81 -6.17
N LEU A 300 1.97 2.84 -5.72
CA LEU A 300 3.36 3.10 -5.34
C LEU A 300 4.40 2.40 -6.22
N ALA A 301 4.00 1.39 -6.99
CA ALA A 301 4.88 0.56 -7.80
C ALA A 301 4.45 0.42 -9.26
N GLU A 302 3.49 1.22 -9.75
CA GLU A 302 3.07 1.20 -11.17
C GLU A 302 4.25 1.37 -12.13
N LYS A 303 5.16 2.30 -11.80
CA LYS A 303 6.39 2.58 -12.58
C LYS A 303 7.39 1.44 -12.62
N THR A 304 7.19 0.36 -11.86
CA THR A 304 8.02 -0.85 -11.84
C THR A 304 7.22 -2.12 -12.17
N GLY A 305 6.05 -1.97 -12.78
CA GLY A 305 5.20 -3.10 -13.16
C GLY A 305 4.56 -3.75 -11.94
N TYR A 306 4.27 -2.94 -10.92
CA TYR A 306 3.64 -3.28 -9.66
C TYR A 306 4.52 -4.04 -8.67
N LEU A 307 5.84 -4.13 -8.87
CA LEU A 307 6.76 -4.71 -7.88
C LEU A 307 7.54 -3.63 -7.13
N PHE A 308 7.58 -3.69 -5.80
CA PHE A 308 8.40 -2.78 -4.98
C PHE A 308 9.88 -3.17 -5.01
N ASP A 309 10.75 -2.19 -4.75
CA ASP A 309 12.18 -2.41 -4.46
C ASP A 309 12.92 -3.21 -5.55
N VAL A 310 12.51 -3.05 -6.82
CA VAL A 310 13.18 -3.67 -7.97
C VAL A 310 14.58 -3.07 -8.07
N PRO A 311 15.65 -3.88 -7.98
CA PRO A 311 17.00 -3.35 -8.07
C PRO A 311 17.22 -2.79 -9.48
N MET A 312 17.53 -1.50 -9.57
CA MET A 312 17.98 -0.91 -10.84
C MET A 312 19.46 -1.25 -11.05
N LYS A 313 19.92 -1.28 -12.32
CA LYS A 313 21.34 -1.52 -12.59
C LYS A 313 22.23 -0.53 -11.86
N VAL A 314 23.11 -1.06 -11.02
CA VAL A 314 24.35 -0.38 -10.65
C VAL A 314 25.33 -0.65 -11.78
N ASN A 315 25.76 0.40 -12.47
CA ASN A 315 26.59 0.36 -13.69
C ASN A 315 25.82 -0.01 -14.97
N THR A 316 25.27 1.02 -15.61
CA THR A 316 24.73 0.88 -16.97
C THR A 316 25.78 0.28 -17.90
N GLN A 317 25.35 -0.46 -18.93
CA GLN A 317 26.25 -1.02 -19.94
C GLN A 317 27.18 0.05 -20.53
N ARG A 318 26.67 1.29 -20.65
CA ARG A 318 27.42 2.49 -21.02
C ARG A 318 28.54 2.83 -20.02
N LEU A 319 28.27 2.78 -18.71
CA LEU A 319 29.28 3.04 -17.68
C LEU A 319 30.37 1.97 -17.70
N ILE A 320 30.01 0.70 -17.81
CA ILE A 320 30.97 -0.43 -17.90
C ILE A 320 31.85 -0.28 -19.14
N GLN A 321 31.25 -0.02 -20.30
CA GLN A 321 31.99 0.19 -21.55
C GLN A 321 32.93 1.40 -21.48
N ASN A 322 32.53 2.47 -20.80
CA ASN A 322 33.39 3.64 -20.60
C ASN A 322 34.57 3.37 -19.66
N LEU A 323 34.37 2.52 -18.64
CA LEU A 323 35.44 2.11 -17.73
C LEU A 323 36.42 1.12 -18.38
N GLN A 324 35.95 0.25 -19.28
CA GLN A 324 36.78 -0.71 -20.01
C GLN A 324 37.57 -0.10 -21.18
N LYS A 325 37.26 1.15 -21.57
CA LYS A 325 37.97 1.90 -22.62
C LYS A 325 39.13 2.76 -22.08
N LYS A 326 39.39 2.73 -20.77
CA LYS A 326 40.56 3.32 -20.13
C LYS A 326 41.56 2.22 -19.76
#